data_AF-A0A2E1I842-F1
#
_entry.id   AF-A0A2E1I842-F1
#
_cell.length_a   1.000
_cell.length_b   1.000
_cell.length_c   1.000
_cell.angle_alpha   90.00
_cell.angle_beta   90.00
_cell.angle_gamma   90.00
#
_symmetry.space_group_name_H-M   'P 1'
#
loop_
_entity.id
_entity.type
_entity.pdbx_description
1 polymer ?
#
loop_
_entity_poly.entity_id
_entity_poly.type
_entity_poly.pdbx_seq_one_letter_code
_entity_poly.pdbx_strand_id
1 'polypeptide(L)'
;MDVFTHFIIGASIGEIAPKDIKNRHAIGAGFAILPDITNVIFVHPYLGWLAGHTIPFAVSQDFINHPEILQHWTYQIWLFSHGFIFWSLFVLPFWNKHRAAPLAIIAYLSHILMDLPSHTGEYGLQPFFPFPFIFDGWFDAWLWGPIEILFSVIAFTILFAIVRQTRRHWVWESEKKSIEQESFV
;
A
#
# COMPACT_ATOMS: atom_id res chain seq x y z
N MET A 1 11.75 1.63 -0.32
CA MET A 1 10.35 1.67 -0.79
C MET A 1 9.40 1.78 0.38
N ASP A 2 8.20 2.31 0.14
CA ASP A 2 7.32 2.90 1.14
C ASP A 2 6.39 1.88 1.85
N VAL A 3 6.80 0.60 1.91
CA VAL A 3 6.02 -0.49 2.51
C VAL A 3 5.53 -0.16 3.92
N PHE A 4 6.40 0.48 4.72
CA PHE A 4 6.05 0.89 6.08
C PHE A 4 4.98 1.98 6.12
N THR A 5 5.00 2.91 5.19
CA THR A 5 3.98 3.95 5.10
C THR A 5 2.66 3.37 4.64
N HIS A 6 2.65 2.50 3.62
CA HIS A 6 1.43 1.80 3.23
C HIS A 6 0.87 0.94 4.37
N PHE A 7 1.74 0.30 5.15
CA PHE A 7 1.36 -0.41 6.37
C PHE A 7 0.62 0.51 7.35
N ILE A 8 1.18 1.69 7.63
CA ILE A 8 0.60 2.66 8.58
C ILE A 8 -0.70 3.27 8.04
N ILE A 9 -0.78 3.57 6.74
CA ILE A 9 -1.99 4.05 6.07
C ILE A 9 -3.09 2.98 6.16
N GLY A 10 -2.77 1.73 5.82
CA GLY A 10 -3.68 0.60 5.95
C GLY A 10 -4.15 0.40 7.39
N ALA A 11 -3.25 0.49 8.37
CA ALA A 11 -3.61 0.45 9.79
C ALA A 11 -4.54 1.60 10.19
N SER A 12 -4.33 2.79 9.64
CA SER A 12 -5.20 3.97 9.85
C SER A 12 -6.60 3.76 9.28
N ILE A 13 -6.71 3.18 8.08
CA ILE A 13 -8.00 2.77 7.50
C ILE A 13 -8.67 1.71 8.38
N GLY A 14 -7.90 0.76 8.89
CA GLY A 14 -8.36 -0.22 9.87
C GLY A 14 -8.87 0.42 11.16
N GLU A 15 -8.25 1.49 11.64
CA GLU A 15 -8.73 2.23 12.82
C GLU A 15 -10.03 2.99 12.54
N ILE A 16 -10.18 3.50 11.32
CA ILE A 16 -11.41 4.12 10.86
C ILE A 16 -12.51 3.07 10.69
N ALA A 17 -12.20 1.82 10.33
CA ALA A 17 -13.21 0.79 10.10
C ALA A 17 -14.11 0.50 11.33
N PRO A 18 -15.31 -0.07 11.11
CA PRO A 18 -16.20 -0.49 12.18
C PRO A 18 -15.55 -1.39 13.24
N LYS A 19 -15.81 -1.11 14.52
CA LYS A 19 -15.16 -1.76 15.66
C LYS A 19 -15.51 -3.23 15.83
N ASP A 20 -16.64 -3.68 15.27
CA ASP A 20 -17.08 -5.09 15.22
C ASP A 20 -16.16 -5.96 14.35
N ILE A 21 -15.38 -5.36 13.44
CA ILE A 21 -14.45 -6.11 12.59
C ILE A 21 -13.22 -6.53 13.43
N LYS A 22 -13.13 -7.82 13.72
CA LYS A 22 -11.95 -8.42 14.38
C LYS A 22 -10.68 -8.19 13.57
N ASN A 23 -9.58 -7.86 14.25
CA ASN A 23 -8.26 -7.64 13.65
C ASN A 23 -8.23 -6.55 12.55
N ARG A 24 -9.14 -5.58 12.58
CA ARG A 24 -9.26 -4.53 11.55
C ARG A 24 -7.95 -3.81 11.20
N HIS A 25 -7.08 -3.53 12.19
CA HIS A 25 -5.77 -2.93 11.92
C HIS A 25 -4.87 -3.84 11.10
N ALA A 26 -4.79 -5.12 11.45
CA ALA A 26 -3.96 -6.09 10.74
C ALA A 26 -4.49 -6.36 9.33
N ILE A 27 -5.82 -6.41 9.15
CA ILE A 27 -6.44 -6.55 7.83
C ILE A 27 -6.11 -5.33 6.96
N GLY A 28 -6.34 -4.12 7.48
CA GLY A 28 -6.03 -2.90 6.74
C GLY A 28 -4.54 -2.80 6.38
N ALA A 29 -3.66 -2.98 7.36
CA ALA A 29 -2.22 -2.92 7.14
C ALA A 29 -1.73 -4.00 6.15
N GLY A 30 -2.19 -5.25 6.31
CA GLY A 30 -1.80 -6.38 5.47
C GLY A 30 -2.22 -6.22 4.01
N PHE A 31 -3.45 -5.76 3.75
CA PHE A 31 -3.92 -5.54 2.38
C PHE A 31 -3.35 -4.26 1.74
N ALA A 32 -2.97 -3.27 2.53
CA ALA A 32 -2.30 -2.07 2.01
C ALA A 32 -0.84 -2.33 1.59
N ILE A 33 -0.14 -3.30 2.18
CA ILE A 33 1.22 -3.67 1.74
C ILE A 33 1.24 -4.81 0.71
N LEU A 34 0.08 -5.40 0.41
CA LEU A 34 0.01 -6.58 -0.44
C LEU A 34 0.60 -6.36 -1.85
N PRO A 35 0.40 -5.19 -2.50
CA PRO A 35 1.04 -4.91 -3.80
C PRO A 35 2.57 -4.94 -3.70
N ASP A 36 3.15 -4.36 -2.64
CA ASP A 36 4.59 -4.25 -2.41
C ASP A 36 5.30 -5.60 -2.22
N ILE A 37 4.57 -6.64 -1.83
CA ILE A 37 5.16 -7.97 -1.67
C ILE A 37 5.80 -8.42 -2.99
N THR A 38 5.22 -8.06 -4.13
CA THR A 38 5.81 -8.34 -5.45
C THR A 38 7.14 -7.62 -5.64
N ASN A 39 7.26 -6.37 -5.16
CA ASN A 39 8.49 -5.60 -5.21
C ASN A 39 9.57 -6.23 -4.32
N VAL A 40 9.22 -6.52 -3.07
CA VAL A 40 10.14 -7.05 -2.05
C VAL A 40 10.66 -8.45 -2.42
N ILE A 41 9.83 -9.29 -3.04
CA ILE A 41 10.19 -10.67 -3.37
C ILE A 41 10.83 -10.78 -4.76
N PHE A 42 10.41 -9.98 -5.74
CA PHE A 42 10.85 -10.17 -7.13
C PHE A 42 11.80 -9.07 -7.61
N VAL A 43 11.40 -7.80 -7.51
CA VAL A 43 12.15 -6.69 -8.11
C VAL A 43 13.45 -6.42 -7.35
N HIS A 44 13.38 -6.16 -6.05
CA HIS A 44 14.58 -5.84 -5.25
C HIS A 44 15.60 -6.99 -5.25
N PRO A 45 15.20 -8.27 -5.10
CA PRO A 45 16.18 -9.35 -5.11
C PRO A 45 16.85 -9.56 -6.46
N TYR A 46 16.07 -9.53 -7.54
CA TYR A 46 16.62 -9.67 -8.89
C TYR A 46 17.56 -8.52 -9.24
N LEU A 47 17.14 -7.28 -8.98
CA LEU A 47 17.96 -6.10 -9.26
C LEU A 47 19.22 -6.06 -8.39
N GLY A 48 19.11 -6.46 -7.11
CA GLY A 48 20.26 -6.53 -6.22
C GLY A 48 21.27 -7.60 -6.65
N TRP A 49 20.80 -8.72 -7.19
CA TRP A 49 21.65 -9.73 -7.81
C TRP A 49 22.33 -9.20 -9.08
N LEU A 50 21.59 -8.50 -9.95
CA LEU A 50 22.11 -7.90 -11.17
C LEU A 50 23.21 -6.87 -10.89
N ALA A 51 23.04 -6.07 -9.84
CA ALA A 51 24.02 -5.09 -9.36
C ALA A 51 25.22 -5.73 -8.62
N GLY A 52 25.23 -7.06 -8.41
CA GLY A 52 26.35 -7.78 -7.83
C GLY A 52 26.47 -7.64 -6.31
N HIS A 53 25.39 -7.30 -5.60
CA HIS A 53 25.42 -7.19 -4.14
C HIS A 53 25.56 -8.57 -3.47
N THR A 54 26.33 -8.62 -2.37
CA THR A 54 26.50 -9.85 -1.57
C THR A 54 25.19 -10.35 -0.99
N ILE A 55 24.35 -9.44 -0.50
CA ILE A 55 22.95 -9.71 -0.19
C ILE A 55 22.17 -9.19 -1.39
N PRO A 56 21.49 -10.06 -2.16
CA PRO A 56 20.80 -9.66 -3.38
C PRO A 56 19.55 -8.86 -2.99
N PHE A 57 19.74 -7.57 -2.74
CA PHE A 57 18.67 -6.63 -2.42
C PHE A 57 19.07 -5.25 -2.92
N ALA A 58 18.29 -4.71 -3.84
CA ALA A 58 18.62 -3.45 -4.49
C ALA A 58 18.53 -2.25 -3.55
N VAL A 59 19.45 -1.30 -3.74
CA VAL A 59 19.42 0.05 -3.20
C VAL A 59 18.98 1.04 -4.28
N SER A 60 18.64 2.27 -3.89
CA SER A 60 18.09 3.32 -4.77
C SER A 60 18.95 3.58 -6.01
N GLN A 61 20.27 3.52 -5.88
CA GLN A 61 21.21 3.74 -6.98
C GLN A 61 21.16 2.62 -8.04
N ASP A 62 20.77 1.39 -7.68
CA ASP A 62 20.72 0.28 -8.62
C ASP A 62 19.63 0.48 -9.66
N PHE A 63 18.52 1.12 -9.29
CA PHE A 63 17.46 1.51 -10.23
C PHE A 63 17.98 2.50 -11.27
N ILE A 64 18.89 3.41 -10.90
CA ILE A 64 19.49 4.34 -11.86
C ILE A 64 20.50 3.62 -12.77
N ASN A 65 21.28 2.70 -12.20
CA ASN A 65 22.38 2.04 -12.89
C ASN A 65 21.92 0.90 -13.83
N HIS A 66 20.73 0.34 -13.59
CA HIS A 66 20.21 -0.82 -14.31
C HIS A 66 18.78 -0.58 -14.85
N PRO A 67 18.59 0.38 -15.77
CA PRO A 67 17.28 0.73 -16.31
C PRO A 67 16.62 -0.42 -17.08
N GLU A 68 17.38 -1.45 -17.49
CA GLU A 68 16.87 -2.68 -18.11
C GLU A 68 15.83 -3.41 -17.24
N ILE A 69 15.80 -3.15 -15.92
CA ILE A 69 14.80 -3.71 -15.01
C ILE A 69 13.36 -3.38 -15.46
N LEU A 70 13.15 -2.22 -16.08
CA LEU A 70 11.84 -1.76 -16.55
C LEU A 70 11.23 -2.72 -17.58
N GLN A 71 12.05 -3.46 -18.33
CA GLN A 71 11.60 -4.43 -19.33
C GLN A 71 11.54 -5.87 -18.79
N HIS A 72 12.00 -6.10 -17.56
CA HIS A 72 12.08 -7.42 -16.97
C HIS A 72 10.76 -7.81 -16.29
N TRP A 73 10.41 -9.10 -16.36
CA TRP A 73 9.13 -9.60 -15.84
C TRP A 73 8.90 -9.32 -14.36
N THR A 74 9.97 -9.22 -13.56
CA THR A 74 9.88 -8.90 -12.13
C THR A 74 9.25 -7.52 -11.92
N TYR A 75 9.62 -6.53 -12.73
CA TYR A 75 9.03 -5.18 -12.70
C TYR A 75 7.62 -5.17 -13.31
N GLN A 76 7.37 -5.98 -14.34
CA GLN A 76 6.04 -6.09 -14.95
C GLN A 76 4.99 -6.64 -13.98
N ILE A 77 5.37 -7.57 -13.08
CA ILE A 77 4.49 -8.05 -12.01
C ILE A 77 4.17 -6.93 -11.02
N TRP A 78 5.15 -6.08 -10.70
CA TRP A 78 4.91 -4.91 -9.86
C TRP A 78 3.89 -3.96 -10.53
N LEU A 79 4.07 -3.59 -11.80
CA LEU A 79 3.08 -2.78 -12.53
C LEU A 79 1.69 -3.42 -12.53
N PHE A 80 1.62 -4.74 -12.69
CA PHE A 80 0.36 -5.47 -12.66
C PHE A 80 -0.35 -5.35 -11.30
N SER A 81 0.33 -5.59 -10.18
CA SER A 81 -0.31 -5.51 -8.86
C SER A 81 -0.71 -4.09 -8.44
N HIS A 82 -0.12 -3.07 -9.05
CA HIS A 82 -0.41 -1.66 -8.76
C HIS A 82 -1.41 -1.03 -9.74
N GLY A 83 -1.98 -1.82 -10.66
CA GLY A 83 -2.99 -1.36 -11.62
C GLY A 83 -4.43 -1.41 -11.09
N PHE A 84 -5.25 -0.43 -11.47
CA PHE A 84 -6.70 -0.45 -11.26
C PHE A 84 -7.37 -1.63 -11.99
N ILE A 85 -6.79 -2.11 -13.09
CA ILE A 85 -7.28 -3.31 -13.79
C ILE A 85 -7.13 -4.54 -12.88
N PHE A 86 -5.96 -4.72 -12.24
CA PHE A 86 -5.78 -5.81 -11.29
C PHE A 86 -6.74 -5.69 -10.11
N TRP A 87 -6.79 -4.50 -9.49
CA TRP A 87 -7.69 -4.27 -8.36
C TRP A 87 -9.16 -4.53 -8.71
N SER A 88 -9.64 -4.05 -9.86
CA SER A 88 -11.04 -4.22 -10.26
C SER A 88 -11.40 -5.66 -10.64
N LEU A 89 -10.48 -6.42 -11.24
CA LEU A 89 -10.75 -7.78 -11.71
C LEU A 89 -10.40 -8.87 -10.69
N PHE A 90 -9.46 -8.63 -9.77
CA PHE A 90 -8.95 -9.65 -8.85
C PHE A 90 -9.16 -9.32 -7.38
N VAL A 91 -9.40 -8.06 -7.00
CA VAL A 91 -9.57 -7.66 -5.58
C VAL A 91 -11.03 -7.29 -5.30
N LEU A 92 -11.59 -6.37 -6.10
CA LEU A 92 -12.96 -5.88 -5.96
C LEU A 92 -14.07 -6.95 -6.02
N PRO A 93 -13.97 -8.06 -6.80
CA PRO A 93 -15.02 -9.07 -6.85
C PRO A 93 -15.31 -9.75 -5.50
N PHE A 94 -14.39 -9.62 -4.54
CA PHE A 94 -14.54 -10.15 -3.19
C PHE A 94 -15.34 -9.22 -2.24
N TRP A 95 -15.79 -8.05 -2.70
CA TRP A 95 -16.41 -7.00 -1.85
C TRP A 95 -17.54 -7.49 -0.94
N ASN A 96 -18.41 -8.36 -1.46
CA ASN A 96 -19.57 -8.86 -0.73
C ASN A 96 -19.35 -10.26 -0.12
N LYS A 97 -18.12 -10.80 -0.14
CA LYS A 97 -17.84 -12.17 0.31
C LYS A 97 -17.71 -12.29 1.82
N HIS A 98 -17.29 -11.21 2.50
CA HIS A 98 -17.08 -11.21 3.95
C HIS A 98 -17.27 -9.81 4.53
N ARG A 99 -17.67 -9.71 5.80
CA ARG A 99 -17.90 -8.43 6.51
C ARG A 99 -16.68 -7.50 6.48
N ALA A 100 -15.48 -8.08 6.54
CA ALA A 100 -14.21 -7.36 6.48
C ALA A 100 -13.68 -7.12 5.05
N ALA A 101 -14.31 -7.69 4.01
CA ALA A 101 -13.84 -7.56 2.64
C ALA A 101 -13.80 -6.11 2.13
N PRO A 102 -14.81 -5.25 2.43
CA PRO A 102 -14.72 -3.83 2.07
C PRO A 102 -13.48 -3.14 2.64
N LEU A 103 -13.11 -3.44 3.89
CA LEU A 103 -11.90 -2.91 4.51
C LEU A 103 -10.64 -3.34 3.75
N ALA A 104 -10.51 -4.64 3.46
CA ALA A 104 -9.38 -5.18 2.70
C ALA A 104 -9.25 -4.53 1.30
N ILE A 105 -10.37 -4.36 0.60
CA ILE A 105 -10.41 -3.80 -0.76
C ILE A 105 -10.08 -2.31 -0.76
N ILE A 106 -10.61 -1.54 0.21
CA ILE A 106 -10.28 -0.13 0.38
C ILE A 106 -8.81 0.03 0.77
N ALA A 107 -8.29 -0.84 1.65
CA ALA A 107 -6.89 -0.81 2.03
C ALA A 107 -5.96 -1.08 0.84
N TYR A 108 -6.27 -2.09 0.01
CA TYR A 108 -5.55 -2.32 -1.24
C TYR A 108 -5.64 -1.10 -2.17
N LEU A 109 -6.83 -0.53 -2.35
CA LEU A 109 -7.02 0.64 -3.19
C LEU A 109 -6.19 1.83 -2.68
N SER A 110 -6.11 2.01 -1.37
CA SER A 110 -5.33 3.09 -0.77
C SER A 110 -3.86 3.01 -1.14
N HIS A 111 -3.32 1.80 -1.31
CA HIS A 111 -1.96 1.61 -1.80
C HIS A 111 -1.80 2.23 -3.20
N ILE A 112 -2.62 1.81 -4.16
CA ILE A 112 -2.57 2.32 -5.54
C ILE A 112 -2.72 3.84 -5.58
N LEU A 113 -3.64 4.40 -4.78
CA LEU A 113 -3.88 5.84 -4.74
C LEU A 113 -2.72 6.63 -4.14
N MET A 114 -2.02 6.07 -3.15
CA MET A 114 -0.85 6.70 -2.55
C MET A 114 0.38 6.59 -3.45
N ASP A 115 0.38 5.61 -4.36
CA ASP A 115 1.46 5.41 -5.33
C ASP A 115 1.40 6.34 -6.52
N LEU A 116 0.21 6.84 -6.88
CA LEU A 116 0.07 7.83 -7.95
C LEU A 116 0.94 9.08 -7.73
N PRO A 117 0.92 9.75 -6.56
CA PRO A 117 1.80 10.89 -6.32
C PRO A 117 3.24 10.50 -5.95
N SER A 118 3.53 9.24 -5.62
CA SER A 118 4.84 8.82 -5.06
C SER A 118 5.85 8.31 -6.08
N HIS A 119 5.45 8.16 -7.33
CA HIS A 119 6.28 7.64 -8.41
C HIS A 119 6.23 8.56 -9.63
N THR A 120 7.38 8.95 -10.16
CA THR A 120 7.47 9.93 -11.27
C THR A 120 8.55 9.54 -12.27
N GLY A 121 8.45 10.04 -13.51
CA GLY A 121 9.42 9.79 -14.56
C GLY A 121 9.38 8.36 -15.08
N GLU A 122 10.55 7.78 -15.34
CA GLU A 122 10.67 6.41 -15.90
C GLU A 122 10.12 5.33 -14.96
N TYR A 123 10.07 5.63 -13.66
CA TYR A 123 9.49 4.78 -12.62
C TYR A 123 8.05 5.16 -12.25
N GLY A 124 7.42 6.04 -13.03
CA GLY A 124 6.03 6.45 -12.84
C GLY A 124 5.05 5.28 -12.90
N LEU A 125 3.93 5.44 -12.19
CA LEU A 125 2.94 4.37 -12.07
C LEU A 125 2.20 4.15 -13.39
N GLN A 126 1.86 2.90 -13.72
CA GLN A 126 0.95 2.58 -14.83
C GLN A 126 -0.38 2.06 -14.29
N PRO A 127 -1.29 2.95 -13.83
CA PRO A 127 -2.54 2.52 -13.19
C PRO A 127 -3.46 1.72 -14.11
N PHE A 128 -3.26 1.80 -15.42
CA PHE A 128 -4.01 1.05 -16.43
C PHE A 128 -3.17 -0.03 -17.13
N PHE A 129 -2.10 -0.53 -16.52
CA PHE A 129 -1.30 -1.64 -17.06
C PHE A 129 -2.21 -2.79 -17.56
N PRO A 130 -2.03 -3.29 -18.82
CA PRO A 130 -0.85 -3.14 -19.68
C PRO A 130 -0.90 -1.99 -20.69
N PHE A 131 -1.84 -1.05 -20.58
CA PHE A 131 -1.83 0.13 -21.45
C PHE A 131 -0.65 1.05 -21.09
N PRO A 132 0.12 1.57 -22.06
CA PRO A 132 1.38 2.29 -21.83
C PRO A 132 1.15 3.75 -21.40
N PHE A 133 0.25 3.98 -20.45
CA PHE A 133 -0.02 5.29 -19.86
C PHE A 133 0.69 5.39 -18.52
N ILE A 134 1.80 6.14 -18.50
CA ILE A 134 2.55 6.45 -17.29
C ILE A 134 1.94 7.68 -16.64
N PHE A 135 1.71 7.60 -15.33
CA PHE A 135 1.27 8.69 -14.50
C PHE A 135 2.47 9.23 -13.72
N ASP A 136 2.80 10.51 -13.95
CA ASP A 136 3.87 11.20 -13.24
C ASP A 136 3.36 11.78 -11.92
N GLY A 137 3.88 11.24 -10.82
CA GLY A 137 3.71 11.76 -9.47
C GLY A 137 4.57 12.98 -9.17
N TRP A 138 4.61 13.36 -7.89
CA TRP A 138 5.33 14.54 -7.41
C TRP A 138 6.75 14.24 -6.94
N PHE A 139 7.02 12.99 -6.55
CA PHE A 139 8.32 12.50 -6.09
C PHE A 139 8.52 11.06 -6.55
N ASP A 140 9.71 10.51 -6.34
CA ASP A 140 10.03 9.11 -6.69
C ASP A 140 10.50 8.32 -5.47
N ALA A 141 9.61 7.50 -4.93
CA ALA A 141 9.85 6.64 -3.79
C ALA A 141 10.78 5.46 -4.08
N TRP A 142 11.06 5.15 -5.36
CA TRP A 142 12.11 4.18 -5.73
C TRP A 142 13.50 4.70 -5.41
N LEU A 143 13.68 6.02 -5.49
CA LEU A 143 14.96 6.67 -5.30
C LEU A 143 15.20 7.12 -3.86
N TRP A 144 14.24 6.92 -2.96
CA TRP A 144 14.35 7.31 -1.57
C TRP A 144 15.44 6.53 -0.84
N GLY A 145 16.24 7.24 -0.05
CA GLY A 145 17.19 6.66 0.88
C GLY A 145 16.55 6.40 2.26
N PRO A 146 17.36 5.96 3.23
CA PRO A 146 16.88 5.66 4.58
C PRO A 146 16.28 6.87 5.32
N ILE A 147 16.75 8.08 5.02
CA ILE A 147 16.32 9.32 5.69
C ILE A 147 14.90 9.70 5.25
N GLU A 148 14.65 9.67 3.93
CA GLU A 148 13.34 9.97 3.34
C GLU A 148 12.28 8.97 3.83
N ILE A 149 12.64 7.68 3.85
CA ILE A 149 11.79 6.61 4.39
C ILE A 149 11.47 6.87 5.87
N LEU A 150 12.47 7.23 6.68
CA LEU A 150 12.27 7.51 8.10
C LEU A 150 11.31 8.69 8.31
N PHE A 151 11.47 9.78 7.57
CA PHE A 151 10.56 10.93 7.66
C PHE A 151 9.12 10.57 7.25
N SER A 152 8.95 9.77 6.19
CA SER A 152 7.64 9.27 5.79
C SER A 152 6.98 8.46 6.91
N VAL A 153 7.71 7.50 7.49
CA VAL A 153 7.22 6.68 8.61
C VAL A 153 6.82 7.54 9.81
N ILE A 154 7.61 8.53 10.18
CA ILE A 154 7.29 9.46 11.28
C ILE A 154 5.99 10.22 10.97
N ALA A 155 5.90 10.82 9.78
CA ALA A 155 4.74 11.62 9.37
C ALA A 155 3.44 10.79 9.40
N PHE A 156 3.47 9.59 8.83
CA PHE A 156 2.29 8.72 8.80
C PHE A 156 1.97 8.09 10.16
N THR A 157 2.97 7.88 11.02
CA THR A 157 2.72 7.47 12.42
C THR A 157 1.99 8.56 13.19
N ILE A 158 2.35 9.83 12.99
CA ILE A 158 1.63 10.98 13.56
C ILE A 158 0.19 11.00 13.02
N LEU A 159 0.00 10.79 11.72
CA LEU A 159 -1.34 10.71 11.12
C LEU A 159 -2.18 9.59 11.76
N PHE A 160 -1.61 8.40 11.94
CA PHE A 160 -2.29 7.30 12.64
C PHE A 160 -2.69 7.68 14.07
N ALA A 161 -1.81 8.35 14.81
CA ALA A 161 -2.10 8.82 16.17
C ALA A 161 -3.28 9.82 16.19
N ILE A 162 -3.32 10.74 15.23
CA ILE A 162 -4.43 11.69 15.05
C ILE A 162 -5.72 10.94 14.75
N VAL A 163 -5.71 10.02 13.78
CA VAL A 163 -6.87 9.19 13.40
C VAL A 163 -7.41 8.43 14.62
N ARG A 164 -6.53 7.79 15.39
CA ARG A 164 -6.88 7.06 16.61
C ARG A 164 -7.49 7.96 17.67
N GLN A 165 -6.95 9.16 17.88
CA GLN A 165 -7.50 10.12 18.84
C GLN A 165 -8.88 10.62 18.41
N THR A 166 -9.08 10.88 17.11
CA THR A 166 -10.39 11.27 16.56
C THR A 166 -11.43 10.15 16.71
N ARG A 167 -11.06 8.89 16.45
CA ARG A 167 -11.95 7.72 16.58
C ARG A 167 -12.37 7.39 18.01
N ARG A 168 -11.76 8.02 19.03
CA ARG A 168 -12.30 7.99 20.40
C ARG A 168 -13.57 8.84 20.56
N HIS A 169 -13.70 9.90 19.77
CA HIS A 169 -14.80 10.86 19.83
C HIS A 169 -15.84 10.63 18.72
N TRP A 170 -15.46 9.89 17.68
CA TRP A 170 -16.32 9.60 16.54
C TRP A 170 -16.62 8.10 16.43
N VAL A 171 -17.90 7.76 16.46
CA VAL A 171 -18.45 6.40 16.39
C VAL A 171 -19.35 6.31 15.16
N TRP A 172 -19.27 5.22 14.41
CA TRP A 172 -20.17 5.01 13.27
C TRP A 172 -21.60 4.76 13.75
N GLU A 173 -22.59 5.16 12.95
CA GLU A 173 -23.99 4.83 13.26
C GLU A 173 -24.23 3.31 13.38
N SER A 174 -23.49 2.51 12.61
CA SER A 174 -23.51 1.04 12.72
C SER A 174 -22.98 0.51 14.05
N GLU A 175 -22.08 1.25 14.71
CA GLU A 175 -21.52 0.90 16.02
C GLU A 175 -22.42 1.36 17.18
N LYS A 176 -23.33 2.32 16.98
CA LYS A 176 -24.24 2.78 18.04
C LYS A 176 -25.27 1.71 18.42
N LYS A 177 -25.77 0.97 17.43
CA LYS A 177 -26.77 -0.09 17.65
C LYS A 177 -26.26 -1.24 18.52
N SER A 178 -24.96 -1.57 18.45
CA SER A 178 -24.36 -2.59 19.31
C SER A 178 -24.17 -2.11 20.75
N ILE A 179 -23.93 -0.81 20.96
CA ILE A 179 -23.78 -0.22 22.31
C ILE A 179 -25.13 -0.19 23.05
N GLU A 180 -26.22 0.12 22.35
CA GLU A 180 -27.56 0.06 22.93
C GLU A 180 -27.91 -1.36 23.39
N GLN A 181 -27.62 -2.38 22.58
CA GLN A 181 -27.88 -3.78 22.95
C GLN A 181 -27.11 -4.25 24.20
N GLU A 182 -25.88 -3.77 24.42
CA GLU A 182 -25.11 -4.09 25.64
C GLU A 182 -25.62 -3.35 26.89
N SER A 183 -26.30 -2.21 26.73
CA SER A 183 -26.86 -1.45 27.87
C SER A 183 -28.18 -1.99 28.43
N PHE A 184 -28.81 -2.94 27.73
CA PHE A 184 -30.07 -3.58 28.10
C PHE A 184 -29.90 -5.05 28.58
N VAL A 185 -28.67 -5.52 28.74
CA VAL A 185 -28.31 -6.85 29.31
C VAL A 185 -27.58 -6.63 30.63
#